data_AF-A0A950MR65-F1
#
_entry.id   AF-A0A950MR65-F1
#
_cell.length_a   1.000
_cell.length_b   1.000
_cell.length_c   1.000
_cell.angle_alpha   90.00
_cell.angle_beta   90.00
_cell.angle_gamma   90.00
#
_symmetry.space_group_name_H-M   'P 1'
#
loop_
_entity.id
_entity.type
_entity.pdbx_description
1 polymer ?
#
loop_
_entity_poly.entity_id
_entity_poly.type
_entity_poly.pdbx_seq_one_letter_code
_entity_poly.pdbx_strand_id
1 'polypeptide(L)'
;SEPADWDDAVSRIQACANFLQKDRPASPVGYLLQAAVRLGEMREQGSYASYDFLVSPSTEMRQNLKKLASESNWEELLAAAVAAAGQPCGRAWLDIHRYVWRASYEAGHGAISAAVIATIQALLKDIPELPTWTLNDDTPTANPETQRWLEEMVIPKPPEPVVIVQEAPAQPEAEPVYASRYHTSEEPDEPAPPDVLDVAKDMIRRGQLPQAIQLLVRDAAQQPSGRARFQRRLQVAQLCVSAGQNKVAHPVLEELVKEIEQRRLEEWEASEMIAPPMALLLKCLDPSTNNGSREELFAKLCRIDPTAAMDISH
;
A
#
# COMPACT_ATOMS: atom_id res chain seq x y z
N SER A 1 -31.03 -26.83 -4.87
CA SER A 1 -31.73 -26.82 -3.57
C SER A 1 -31.02 -25.85 -2.65
N GLU A 2 -31.72 -25.29 -1.67
CA GLU A 2 -31.07 -24.55 -0.57
C GLU A 2 -30.17 -25.50 0.26
N PRO A 3 -29.12 -24.98 0.94
CA PRO A 3 -28.31 -25.76 1.86
C PRO A 3 -29.13 -26.25 3.07
N ALA A 4 -28.78 -27.41 3.61
CA ALA A 4 -29.47 -27.99 4.77
C ALA A 4 -29.11 -27.30 6.09
N ASP A 5 -27.85 -26.88 6.24
CA ASP A 5 -27.29 -26.20 7.41
C ASP A 5 -26.06 -25.36 7.00
N TRP A 6 -25.40 -24.77 8.00
CA TRP A 6 -24.19 -23.95 7.79
C TRP A 6 -23.04 -24.72 7.15
N ASP A 7 -22.79 -25.95 7.60
CA ASP A 7 -21.67 -26.75 7.12
C ASP A 7 -21.91 -27.23 5.68
N ASP A 8 -23.15 -27.57 5.31
CA ASP A 8 -23.55 -27.83 3.93
C ASP A 8 -23.39 -26.57 3.06
N ALA A 9 -23.79 -25.40 3.56
CA ALA A 9 -23.62 -24.15 2.83
C ALA A 9 -22.14 -23.84 2.55
N VAL A 10 -21.29 -23.94 3.58
CA VAL A 10 -19.85 -23.72 3.47
C VAL A 10 -19.21 -24.74 2.52
N SER A 11 -19.58 -26.02 2.63
CA SER A 11 -19.08 -27.09 1.76
C SER A 11 -19.42 -26.84 0.28
N ARG A 12 -20.63 -26.34 0.00
CA ARG A 12 -21.05 -25.96 -1.36
C ARG A 12 -20.28 -24.76 -1.87
N ILE A 13 -20.03 -23.74 -1.04
CA ILE A 13 -19.20 -22.57 -1.41
C ILE A 13 -17.79 -23.03 -1.75
N GLN A 14 -17.19 -23.89 -0.93
CA GLN A 14 -15.86 -24.45 -1.18
C GLN A 14 -15.80 -25.21 -2.51
N ALA A 15 -16.82 -26.04 -2.79
CA ALA A 15 -16.89 -26.78 -4.06
C ALA A 15 -16.97 -25.83 -5.27
N CYS A 16 -17.80 -24.78 -5.19
CA CYS A 16 -17.89 -23.74 -6.20
C CYS A 16 -16.57 -22.99 -6.38
N ALA A 17 -15.92 -22.58 -5.28
CA ALA A 17 -14.65 -21.87 -5.32
C ALA A 17 -13.53 -22.71 -5.96
N ASN A 18 -13.46 -24.00 -5.63
CA ASN A 18 -12.50 -24.94 -6.22
C ASN A 18 -12.75 -25.13 -7.72
N PHE A 19 -14.02 -25.24 -8.14
CA PHE A 19 -14.37 -25.29 -9.56
C PHE A 19 -13.94 -24.02 -10.30
N LEU A 20 -14.25 -22.84 -9.75
CA LEU A 20 -13.92 -21.54 -10.36
C LEU A 20 -12.41 -21.33 -10.47
N GLN A 21 -11.63 -21.76 -9.46
CA GLN A 21 -10.18 -21.70 -9.51
C GLN A 21 -9.61 -22.59 -10.62
N LYS A 22 -10.19 -23.78 -10.83
CA LYS A 22 -9.76 -24.70 -11.90
C LYS A 22 -10.15 -24.20 -13.29
N ASP A 23 -11.34 -23.63 -13.45
CA ASP A 23 -11.84 -23.10 -14.72
C ASP A 23 -11.08 -21.83 -15.15
N ARG A 24 -10.80 -20.93 -14.20
CA ARG A 24 -10.10 -19.66 -14.44
C ARG A 24 -8.99 -19.43 -13.41
N PRO A 25 -7.80 -20.03 -13.60
CA PRO A 25 -6.70 -19.96 -12.62
C PRO A 25 -6.22 -18.55 -12.28
N ALA A 26 -6.34 -17.60 -13.22
CA ALA A 26 -5.95 -16.20 -13.03
C ALA A 26 -7.04 -15.34 -12.34
N SER A 27 -8.23 -15.89 -12.11
CA SER A 27 -9.35 -15.16 -11.49
C SER A 27 -9.22 -15.14 -9.96
N PRO A 28 -9.38 -13.98 -9.29
CA PRO A 28 -9.35 -13.92 -7.83
C PRO A 28 -10.59 -14.51 -7.16
N VAL A 29 -11.64 -14.83 -7.92
CA VAL A 29 -12.94 -15.24 -7.36
C VAL A 29 -12.84 -16.51 -6.50
N GLY A 30 -12.06 -17.51 -6.93
CA GLY A 30 -11.87 -18.74 -6.16
C GLY A 30 -11.28 -18.46 -4.79
N TYR A 31 -10.18 -17.70 -4.75
CA TYR A 31 -9.57 -17.25 -3.50
C TYR A 31 -10.52 -16.42 -2.64
N LEU A 32 -11.19 -15.42 -3.22
CA LEU A 32 -12.07 -14.51 -2.48
C LEU A 32 -13.25 -15.22 -1.84
N LEU A 33 -13.85 -16.22 -2.50
CA LEU A 33 -14.92 -17.01 -1.91
C LEU A 33 -14.45 -17.82 -0.70
N GLN A 34 -13.28 -18.46 -0.80
CA GLN A 34 -12.69 -19.21 0.31
C GLN A 34 -12.34 -18.29 1.49
N ALA A 35 -11.66 -17.18 1.19
CA ALA A 35 -11.22 -16.22 2.19
C ALA A 35 -12.41 -15.52 2.87
N ALA A 36 -13.45 -15.13 2.12
CA ALA A 36 -14.61 -14.44 2.69
C ALA A 36 -15.31 -15.27 3.78
N VAL A 37 -15.45 -16.59 3.56
CA VAL A 37 -16.05 -17.48 4.56
C VAL A 37 -15.16 -17.58 5.80
N ARG A 38 -13.88 -17.92 5.64
CA ARG A 38 -13.00 -18.20 6.80
C ARG A 38 -12.58 -16.96 7.57
N LEU A 39 -12.30 -15.87 6.86
CA LEU A 39 -12.00 -14.60 7.51
C LEU A 39 -13.27 -13.94 8.06
N GLY A 40 -14.45 -14.25 7.50
CA GLY A 40 -15.74 -13.89 8.09
C GLY A 40 -15.94 -14.54 9.46
N GLU A 41 -15.76 -15.87 9.54
CA GLU A 41 -15.81 -16.61 10.82
C GLU A 41 -14.81 -16.02 11.85
N MET A 42 -13.61 -15.65 11.41
CA MET A 42 -12.59 -15.04 12.27
C MET A 42 -13.06 -13.69 12.86
N ARG A 43 -13.72 -12.86 12.06
CA ARG A 43 -14.22 -11.55 12.49
C ARG A 43 -15.35 -11.66 13.51
N GLU A 44 -16.11 -12.74 13.50
CA GLU A 44 -17.16 -13.01 14.49
C GLU A 44 -16.59 -13.28 15.90
N GLN A 45 -15.31 -13.68 16.01
CA GLN A 45 -14.70 -13.97 17.32
C GLN A 45 -14.35 -12.71 18.12
N GLY A 46 -14.27 -11.53 17.49
CA GLY A 46 -13.84 -10.30 18.14
C GLY A 46 -12.35 -10.32 18.54
N SER A 47 -12.00 -9.72 19.68
CA SER A 47 -10.60 -9.51 20.11
C SER A 47 -9.91 -10.75 20.71
N TYR A 48 -10.64 -11.85 20.95
CA TYR A 48 -10.09 -13.08 21.54
C TYR A 48 -10.77 -14.31 20.94
N ALA A 49 -10.07 -15.03 20.06
CA ALA A 49 -10.53 -16.33 19.57
C ALA A 49 -10.25 -17.43 20.59
N SER A 50 -11.17 -18.40 20.71
CA SER A 50 -10.93 -19.57 21.55
C SER A 50 -9.83 -20.46 20.96
N TYR A 51 -9.14 -21.21 21.83
CA TYR A 51 -8.07 -22.11 21.40
C TYR A 51 -8.54 -23.12 20.35
N ASP A 52 -9.70 -23.76 20.56
CA ASP A 52 -10.27 -24.75 19.64
C ASP A 52 -10.71 -24.14 18.28
N PHE A 53 -10.92 -22.83 18.22
CA PHE A 53 -11.25 -22.12 16.99
C PHE A 53 -10.02 -21.91 16.09
N LEU A 54 -8.85 -21.69 16.68
CA LEU A 54 -7.57 -21.45 16.00
C LEU A 54 -6.94 -22.76 15.50
N VAL A 55 -7.65 -23.45 14.61
CA VAL A 55 -7.27 -24.79 14.12
C VAL A 55 -5.96 -24.76 13.34
N SER A 56 -5.04 -25.63 13.69
CA SER A 56 -3.76 -25.80 12.99
C SER A 56 -3.91 -26.58 11.68
N PRO A 57 -3.10 -26.27 10.64
CA PRO A 57 -3.08 -27.08 9.43
C PRO A 57 -2.50 -28.47 9.71
N SER A 58 -2.87 -29.46 8.89
CA SER A 58 -2.25 -30.78 9.00
C SER A 58 -0.76 -30.75 8.61
N THR A 59 0.02 -31.68 9.15
CA THR A 59 1.44 -31.84 8.78
C THR A 59 1.62 -32.10 7.30
N GLU A 60 0.75 -32.90 6.69
CA GLU A 60 0.75 -33.19 5.25
C GLU A 60 0.53 -31.91 4.43
N MET A 61 -0.44 -31.08 4.81
CA MET A 61 -0.70 -29.81 4.14
C MET A 61 0.52 -28.88 4.20
N ARG A 62 1.13 -28.73 5.38
CA ARG A 62 2.35 -27.92 5.56
C ARG A 62 3.50 -28.41 4.68
N GLN A 63 3.74 -29.72 4.65
CA GLN A 63 4.79 -30.33 3.84
C GLN A 63 4.54 -30.14 2.34
N ASN A 64 3.31 -30.33 1.89
CA ASN A 64 2.94 -30.19 0.49
C ASN A 64 3.14 -28.75 -0.01
N LEU A 65 2.61 -27.75 0.71
CA LEU A 65 2.76 -26.34 0.35
C LEU A 65 4.24 -25.91 0.32
N LYS A 66 5.02 -26.34 1.33
CA LYS A 66 6.46 -26.05 1.39
C LYS A 66 7.22 -26.68 0.23
N LYS A 67 6.89 -27.94 -0.12
CA LYS A 67 7.50 -28.64 -1.25
C LYS A 67 7.22 -27.91 -2.57
N LEU A 68 5.95 -27.64 -2.88
CA LEU A 68 5.54 -26.96 -4.11
C LEU A 68 6.21 -25.58 -4.25
N ALA A 69 6.32 -24.83 -3.16
CA ALA A 69 7.03 -23.55 -3.14
C ALA A 69 8.53 -23.69 -3.40
N SER A 70 9.18 -24.71 -2.84
CA SER A 70 10.62 -24.96 -3.05
C SER A 70 10.95 -25.44 -4.46
N GLU A 71 10.01 -26.10 -5.12
CA GLU A 71 10.14 -26.61 -6.49
C GLU A 71 9.68 -25.58 -7.54
N SER A 72 9.30 -24.37 -7.12
CA SER A 72 8.74 -23.32 -7.99
C SER A 72 7.54 -23.78 -8.82
N ASN A 73 6.76 -24.74 -8.30
CA ASN A 73 5.55 -25.23 -8.95
C ASN A 73 4.38 -24.30 -8.62
N TRP A 74 4.39 -23.11 -9.23
CA TRP A 74 3.52 -22.00 -8.83
C TRP A 74 2.02 -22.27 -9.09
N GLU A 75 1.67 -22.95 -10.19
CA GLU A 75 0.27 -23.27 -10.50
C GLU A 75 -0.33 -24.26 -9.49
N GLU A 76 0.39 -25.35 -9.19
CA GLU A 76 -0.06 -26.32 -8.19
C GLU A 76 -0.03 -25.74 -6.78
N LEU A 77 0.98 -24.92 -6.45
CA LEU A 77 1.03 -24.20 -5.19
C LEU A 77 -0.18 -23.29 -5.03
N LEU A 78 -0.53 -22.53 -6.08
CA LEU A 78 -1.68 -21.62 -6.05
C LEU A 78 -2.97 -22.40 -5.80
N ALA A 79 -3.21 -23.48 -6.55
CA ALA A 79 -4.39 -24.31 -6.39
C ALA A 79 -4.47 -24.94 -4.98
N ALA A 80 -3.36 -25.49 -4.48
CA ALA A 80 -3.29 -26.10 -3.15
C ALA A 80 -3.49 -25.06 -2.04
N ALA A 81 -2.87 -23.88 -2.15
CA ALA A 81 -2.98 -22.81 -1.16
C ALA A 81 -4.39 -22.20 -1.13
N VAL A 82 -5.03 -22.00 -2.29
CA VAL A 82 -6.43 -21.53 -2.35
C VAL A 82 -7.38 -22.54 -1.71
N ALA A 83 -7.21 -23.84 -1.98
CA ALA A 83 -8.00 -24.88 -1.34
C ALA A 83 -7.77 -24.93 0.18
N ALA A 84 -6.52 -24.76 0.63
CA ALA A 84 -6.15 -24.69 2.05
C ALA A 84 -6.74 -23.45 2.74
N ALA A 85 -6.81 -22.31 2.06
CA ALA A 85 -7.43 -21.09 2.59
C ALA A 85 -8.93 -21.28 2.89
N GLY A 86 -9.56 -22.24 2.22
CA GLY A 86 -10.93 -22.65 2.49
C GLY A 86 -11.11 -23.53 3.71
N GLN A 87 -10.05 -24.10 4.29
CA GLN A 87 -10.14 -25.00 5.44
C GLN A 87 -10.24 -24.24 6.77
N PRO A 88 -10.61 -24.90 7.89
CA PRO A 88 -10.63 -24.29 9.21
C PRO A 88 -9.35 -23.53 9.61
N CYS A 89 -8.17 -24.00 9.20
CA CYS A 89 -6.91 -23.30 9.46
C CYS A 89 -6.80 -21.95 8.73
N GLY A 90 -7.52 -21.75 7.63
CA GLY A 90 -7.60 -20.48 6.90
C GLY A 90 -8.29 -19.35 7.65
N ARG A 91 -8.84 -19.61 8.85
CA ARG A 91 -9.36 -18.56 9.75
C ARG A 91 -8.25 -17.63 10.25
N ALA A 92 -7.09 -18.19 10.55
CA ALA A 92 -6.01 -17.48 11.24
C ALA A 92 -4.61 -17.79 10.72
N TRP A 93 -4.39 -18.87 9.96
CA TRP A 93 -3.05 -19.23 9.46
C TRP A 93 -2.67 -18.37 8.24
N LEU A 94 -1.94 -17.28 8.50
CA LEU A 94 -1.57 -16.25 7.53
C LEU A 94 -0.56 -16.75 6.48
N ASP A 95 0.20 -17.81 6.80
CA ASP A 95 1.16 -18.40 5.84
C ASP A 95 0.48 -18.86 4.55
N ILE A 96 -0.77 -19.35 4.61
CA ILE A 96 -1.53 -19.76 3.42
C ILE A 96 -1.69 -18.58 2.47
N HIS A 97 -2.03 -17.41 3.00
CA HIS A 97 -2.25 -16.21 2.19
C HIS A 97 -0.95 -15.73 1.55
N ARG A 98 0.19 -15.83 2.25
CA ARG A 98 1.49 -15.60 1.62
C ARG A 98 1.77 -16.59 0.49
N TYR A 99 1.45 -17.88 0.65
CA TYR A 99 1.61 -18.85 -0.43
C TYR A 99 0.73 -18.51 -1.64
N VAL A 100 -0.53 -18.14 -1.44
CA VAL A 100 -1.42 -17.68 -2.52
C VAL A 100 -0.84 -16.44 -3.21
N TRP A 101 -0.38 -15.45 -2.44
CA TRP A 101 0.24 -14.24 -2.99
C TRP A 101 1.49 -14.56 -3.81
N ARG A 102 2.43 -15.34 -3.25
CA ARG A 102 3.70 -15.67 -3.91
C ARG A 102 3.45 -16.46 -5.18
N ALA A 103 2.62 -17.51 -5.11
CA ALA A 103 2.29 -18.34 -6.25
C ALA A 103 1.61 -17.54 -7.37
N SER A 104 0.65 -16.69 -7.02
CA SER A 104 -0.03 -15.83 -8.01
C SER A 104 0.89 -14.77 -8.61
N TYR A 105 1.79 -14.20 -7.83
CA TYR A 105 2.75 -13.20 -8.31
C TYR A 105 3.71 -13.81 -9.34
N GLU A 106 4.30 -14.96 -9.01
CA GLU A 106 5.23 -15.68 -9.88
C GLU A 106 4.55 -16.23 -11.14
N ALA A 107 3.27 -16.61 -11.06
CA ALA A 107 2.46 -17.03 -12.20
C ALA A 107 1.93 -15.85 -13.06
N GLY A 108 2.16 -14.59 -12.65
CA GLY A 108 1.67 -13.41 -13.36
C GLY A 108 0.17 -13.12 -13.15
N HIS A 109 -0.46 -13.74 -12.16
CA HIS A 109 -1.88 -13.56 -11.79
C HIS A 109 -2.07 -12.34 -10.88
N GLY A 110 -1.70 -11.15 -11.34
CA GLY A 110 -1.67 -9.93 -10.52
C GLY A 110 -2.99 -9.54 -9.86
N ALA A 111 -4.14 -9.91 -10.45
CA ALA A 111 -5.45 -9.68 -9.83
C ALA A 111 -5.62 -10.48 -8.52
N ILE A 112 -5.07 -11.69 -8.45
CA ILE A 112 -5.08 -12.52 -7.24
C ILE A 112 -4.12 -11.94 -6.22
N SER A 113 -2.90 -11.60 -6.62
CA SER A 113 -1.90 -11.02 -5.70
C SER A 113 -2.43 -9.74 -5.04
N ALA A 114 -3.04 -8.84 -5.82
CA ALA A 114 -3.66 -7.62 -5.29
C ALA A 114 -4.85 -7.92 -4.35
N ALA A 115 -5.70 -8.90 -4.70
CA ALA A 115 -6.83 -9.30 -3.87
C ALA A 115 -6.38 -9.88 -2.51
N VAL A 116 -5.31 -10.68 -2.48
CA VAL A 116 -4.73 -11.21 -1.25
C VAL A 116 -4.25 -10.07 -0.35
N ILE A 117 -3.47 -9.13 -0.88
CA ILE A 117 -2.96 -8.00 -0.10
C ILE A 117 -4.12 -7.19 0.51
N ALA A 118 -5.11 -6.81 -0.28
CA ALA A 118 -6.26 -6.04 0.19
C ALA A 118 -7.08 -6.80 1.26
N THR A 119 -7.25 -8.11 1.07
CA THR A 119 -7.99 -8.97 2.00
C THR A 119 -7.29 -9.05 3.36
N ILE A 120 -5.97 -9.23 3.37
CA ILE A 120 -5.20 -9.33 4.61
C ILE A 120 -5.01 -7.97 5.27
N GLN A 121 -4.86 -6.89 4.51
CA GLN A 121 -4.89 -5.52 5.05
C GLN A 121 -6.18 -5.26 5.82
N ALA A 122 -7.33 -5.61 5.24
CA ALA A 122 -8.62 -5.44 5.90
C ALA A 122 -8.75 -6.31 7.16
N LEU A 123 -8.14 -7.50 7.18
CA LEU A 123 -8.16 -8.36 8.37
C LEU A 123 -7.30 -7.78 9.49
N LEU A 124 -6.07 -7.38 9.17
CA LEU A 124 -5.12 -6.83 10.15
C LEU A 124 -5.52 -5.45 10.66
N LYS A 125 -6.31 -4.69 9.89
CA LYS A 125 -6.93 -3.46 10.37
C LYS A 125 -7.88 -3.73 11.56
N ASP A 126 -8.62 -4.83 11.50
CA ASP A 126 -9.61 -5.18 12.51
C ASP A 126 -9.04 -6.04 13.63
N ILE A 127 -7.98 -6.82 13.36
CA ILE A 127 -7.28 -7.70 14.31
C ILE A 127 -5.76 -7.53 14.16
N PRO A 128 -5.18 -6.41 14.62
CA PRO A 128 -3.76 -6.10 14.42
C PRO A 128 -2.80 -7.05 15.14
N GLU A 129 -3.24 -7.69 16.22
CA GLU A 129 -2.42 -8.63 17.00
C GLU A 129 -2.32 -10.02 16.34
N LEU A 130 -3.17 -10.32 15.34
CA LEU A 130 -3.26 -11.64 14.72
C LEU A 130 -1.91 -12.24 14.30
N PRO A 131 -0.94 -11.49 13.72
CA PRO A 131 0.36 -12.06 13.34
C PRO A 131 1.16 -12.59 14.54
N THR A 132 0.89 -12.12 15.76
CA THR A 132 1.61 -12.52 16.97
C THR A 132 1.00 -13.73 17.69
N TRP A 133 -0.15 -14.21 17.23
CA TRP A 133 -0.88 -15.31 17.86
C TRP A 133 -0.30 -16.68 17.49
N THR A 134 -0.77 -17.70 18.21
CA THR A 134 -0.49 -19.10 17.92
C THR A 134 -1.79 -19.88 17.68
N LEU A 135 -1.70 -20.92 16.87
CA LEU A 135 -2.75 -21.89 16.62
C LEU A 135 -2.81 -22.93 17.74
N ASN A 136 -3.77 -23.84 17.67
CA ASN A 136 -4.03 -24.87 18.67
C ASN A 136 -2.96 -25.98 18.76
N ASP A 137 -1.85 -25.89 18.02
CA ASP A 137 -0.67 -26.76 18.15
C ASP A 137 0.61 -25.95 18.44
N ASP A 138 0.45 -24.71 18.91
CA ASP A 138 1.51 -23.72 19.14
C ASP A 138 2.23 -23.23 17.86
N THR A 139 1.78 -23.63 16.66
CA THR A 139 2.27 -23.04 15.41
C THR A 139 1.91 -21.55 15.37
N PRO A 140 2.85 -20.65 15.04
CA PRO A 140 2.53 -19.24 14.87
C PRO A 140 1.55 -19.03 13.71
N THR A 141 0.61 -18.12 13.87
CA THR A 141 -0.31 -17.71 12.79
C THR A 141 0.44 -17.15 11.58
N ALA A 142 1.55 -16.44 11.81
CA ALA A 142 2.51 -15.99 10.81
C ALA A 142 3.93 -16.42 11.18
N ASN A 143 4.52 -17.29 10.37
CA ASN A 143 5.92 -17.66 10.51
C ASN A 143 6.86 -16.48 10.15
N PRO A 144 8.18 -16.55 10.44
CA PRO A 144 9.09 -15.43 10.20
C PRO A 144 9.13 -14.90 8.76
N GLU A 145 8.94 -15.77 7.75
CA GLU A 145 8.86 -15.35 6.35
C GLU A 145 7.54 -14.62 6.07
N THR A 146 6.46 -15.06 6.70
CA THR A 146 5.15 -14.39 6.65
C THR A 146 5.16 -13.04 7.34
N GLN A 147 5.80 -12.91 8.50
CA GLN A 147 5.96 -11.61 9.17
C GLN A 147 6.64 -10.57 8.26
N ARG A 148 7.76 -10.95 7.62
CA ARG A 148 8.45 -10.05 6.66
C ARG A 148 7.57 -9.67 5.48
N TRP A 149 6.87 -10.65 4.91
CA TRP A 149 5.92 -10.38 3.83
C TRP A 149 4.80 -9.42 4.27
N LEU A 150 4.30 -9.55 5.50
CA LEU A 150 3.34 -8.62 6.06
C LEU A 150 3.94 -7.21 6.15
N GLU A 151 5.13 -7.05 6.73
CA GLU A 151 5.81 -5.76 6.88
C GLU A 151 6.17 -5.08 5.55
N GLU A 152 6.52 -5.87 4.53
CA GLU A 152 6.99 -5.36 3.24
C GLU A 152 5.85 -5.06 2.27
N MET A 153 4.83 -5.92 2.23
CA MET A 153 3.82 -5.91 1.16
C MET A 153 2.41 -5.60 1.65
N VAL A 154 2.08 -5.90 2.91
CA VAL A 154 0.70 -5.84 3.42
C VAL A 154 0.51 -4.63 4.33
N ILE A 155 1.31 -4.49 5.37
CA ILE A 155 1.21 -3.41 6.33
C ILE A 155 1.68 -2.14 5.62
N PRO A 156 0.80 -1.13 5.48
CA PRO A 156 1.20 0.14 4.91
C PRO A 156 2.26 0.75 5.84
N LYS A 157 3.47 0.95 5.31
CA LYS A 157 4.54 1.61 6.07
C LYS A 157 4.09 3.03 6.42
N PRO A 158 4.23 3.46 7.69
CA PRO A 158 4.03 4.85 8.04
C PRO A 158 4.88 5.73 7.12
N PRO A 159 4.41 6.91 6.70
CA PRO A 159 5.31 7.88 6.07
C PRO A 159 6.49 8.10 7.03
N GLU A 160 7.72 7.91 6.54
CA GLU A 160 8.91 8.11 7.36
C GLU A 160 8.85 9.52 8.00
N PRO A 161 8.99 9.64 9.33
CA PRO A 161 8.98 10.94 9.97
C PRO A 161 10.15 11.74 9.42
N VAL A 162 9.84 12.88 8.81
CA VAL A 162 10.83 13.85 8.37
C VAL A 162 11.64 14.27 9.59
N VAL A 163 12.86 13.76 9.72
CA VAL A 163 13.81 14.23 10.75
C VAL A 163 14.13 15.67 10.39
N ILE A 164 13.51 16.62 11.10
CA ILE A 164 13.89 18.02 11.04
C ILE A 164 15.26 18.12 11.73
N VAL A 165 16.32 18.01 10.95
CA VAL A 165 17.66 18.38 11.40
C VAL A 165 17.63 19.89 11.64
N GLN A 166 17.56 20.30 12.91
CA GLN A 166 17.81 21.69 13.28
C GLN A 166 19.27 22.01 12.96
N GLU A 167 19.49 22.82 11.92
CA GLU A 167 20.81 23.38 11.63
C GLU A 167 21.24 24.33 12.76
N ALA A 168 22.22 23.90 13.56
CA ALA A 168 23.01 24.77 14.43
C ALA A 168 24.37 25.09 13.76
N PRO A 169 25.01 26.24 14.06
CA PRO A 169 25.95 26.88 13.14
C PRO A 169 27.30 26.18 13.04
N ALA A 170 27.88 26.21 11.84
CA ALA A 170 29.13 25.56 11.45
C ALA A 170 30.39 26.09 12.16
N GLN A 171 31.30 25.18 12.55
CA GLN A 171 32.75 25.41 12.79
C GLN A 171 33.57 24.11 12.56
N PRO A 172 34.91 24.20 12.35
CA PRO A 172 35.63 23.52 11.24
C PRO A 172 36.35 22.19 11.57
N GLU A 173 36.74 21.51 10.48
CA GLU A 173 37.38 20.20 10.26
C GLU A 173 38.39 19.65 11.29
N ALA A 174 38.32 18.33 11.55
CA ALA A 174 39.38 17.34 11.29
C ALA A 174 38.93 15.88 11.56
N GLU A 175 39.17 14.98 10.58
CA GLU A 175 39.12 13.49 10.70
C GLU A 175 40.20 12.96 11.69
N PRO A 176 40.20 11.71 12.25
CA PRO A 176 39.78 10.44 11.62
C PRO A 176 39.23 9.33 12.58
N VAL A 177 39.11 8.11 12.02
CA VAL A 177 39.03 6.76 12.63
C VAL A 177 37.64 6.11 12.64
N TYR A 178 37.31 5.42 11.54
CA TYR A 178 36.41 4.27 11.57
C TYR A 178 37.23 2.98 11.70
N ALA A 179 37.06 2.27 12.83
CA ALA A 179 37.48 0.88 12.98
C ALA A 179 36.27 0.02 13.39
N SER A 180 35.89 -0.84 12.44
CA SER A 180 34.93 -1.97 12.41
C SER A 180 34.92 -2.83 13.71
N ARG A 181 33.84 -3.54 14.13
CA ARG A 181 33.10 -4.70 13.53
C ARG A 181 31.90 -5.02 14.46
N TYR A 182 30.78 -5.66 14.09
CA TYR A 182 30.58 -6.81 13.20
C TYR A 182 29.18 -6.79 12.56
N HIS A 183 29.15 -6.89 11.23
CA HIS A 183 28.19 -7.73 10.51
C HIS A 183 28.82 -9.11 10.30
N THR A 184 28.00 -10.15 10.26
CA THR A 184 28.21 -11.40 9.50
C THR A 184 26.81 -11.91 9.17
N SER A 185 26.38 -12.12 7.92
CA SER A 185 27.02 -12.36 6.62
C SER A 185 26.17 -11.71 5.50
N GLU A 186 26.69 -10.80 4.68
CA GLU A 186 27.45 -11.01 3.41
C GLU A 186 26.59 -11.39 2.19
N GLU A 187 25.89 -10.40 1.62
CA GLU A 187 25.90 -10.07 0.18
C GLU A 187 25.90 -8.53 0.04
N PRO A 188 26.53 -7.92 -0.99
CA PRO A 188 26.72 -6.47 -1.05
C PRO A 188 25.40 -5.74 -1.30
N ASP A 189 24.99 -4.92 -0.33
CA ASP A 189 23.97 -3.89 -0.49
C ASP A 189 24.38 -2.95 -1.63
N GLU A 190 23.76 -3.13 -2.79
CA GLU A 190 23.69 -2.03 -3.75
C GLU A 190 22.90 -0.89 -3.07
N PRO A 191 23.41 0.35 -3.06
CA PRO A 191 22.65 1.47 -2.52
C PRO A 191 21.32 1.51 -3.26
N ALA A 192 20.22 1.41 -2.52
CA ALA A 192 18.88 1.48 -3.06
C ALA A 192 18.84 2.68 -4.04
N PRO A 193 18.37 2.48 -5.28
CA PRO A 193 18.40 3.54 -6.27
C PRO A 193 17.65 4.76 -5.72
N PRO A 194 18.20 5.98 -5.90
CA PRO A 194 17.63 7.20 -5.32
C PRO A 194 16.19 7.39 -5.80
N ASP A 195 15.30 7.87 -4.91
CA ASP A 195 13.92 8.19 -5.29
C ASP A 195 13.92 9.18 -6.46
N VAL A 196 12.98 9.00 -7.38
CA VAL A 196 12.86 9.80 -8.61
C VAL A 196 12.68 11.29 -8.29
N LEU A 197 12.04 11.61 -7.15
CA LEU A 197 11.91 12.98 -6.68
C LEU A 197 13.26 13.58 -6.25
N ASP A 198 14.12 12.79 -5.60
CA ASP A 198 15.44 13.26 -5.17
C ASP A 198 16.36 13.48 -6.36
N VAL A 199 16.27 12.60 -7.37
CA VAL A 199 16.93 12.80 -8.66
C VAL A 199 16.43 14.10 -9.32
N ALA A 200 15.12 14.32 -9.36
CA ALA A 200 14.54 15.54 -9.95
C ALA A 200 14.95 16.82 -9.20
N LYS A 201 14.98 16.79 -7.86
CA LYS A 201 15.47 17.91 -7.04
C LYS A 201 16.96 18.19 -7.30
N ASP A 202 17.77 17.14 -7.43
CA ASP A 202 19.19 17.28 -7.76
C ASP A 202 19.40 17.90 -9.15
N MET A 203 18.62 17.47 -10.13
CA MET A 203 18.61 18.06 -11.47
C MET A 203 18.27 19.56 -11.43
N ILE A 204 17.31 19.97 -10.61
CA ILE A 204 16.96 21.39 -10.44
C ILE A 204 18.12 22.17 -9.80
N ARG A 205 18.79 21.63 -8.78
CA ARG A 205 19.99 22.26 -8.19
C ARG A 205 21.11 22.45 -9.21
N ARG A 206 21.18 21.56 -10.20
CA ARG A 206 22.11 21.64 -11.34
C ARG A 206 21.60 22.51 -12.51
N GLY A 207 20.46 23.18 -12.36
CA GLY A 207 19.87 24.05 -13.39
C GLY A 207 19.09 23.32 -14.49
N GLN A 208 18.81 22.02 -14.33
CA GLN A 208 18.15 21.15 -15.32
C GLN A 208 16.64 21.04 -15.07
N LEU A 209 15.96 22.18 -14.93
CA LEU A 209 14.53 22.23 -14.61
C LEU A 209 13.64 21.50 -15.63
N PRO A 210 13.79 21.69 -16.97
CA PRO A 210 12.94 21.01 -17.94
C PRO A 210 13.05 19.48 -17.87
N GLN A 211 14.25 18.96 -17.65
CA GLN A 211 14.51 17.52 -17.57
C GLN A 211 13.95 16.93 -16.27
N ALA A 212 14.07 17.66 -15.15
CA ALA A 212 13.46 17.27 -13.87
C ALA A 212 11.93 17.16 -13.97
N ILE A 213 11.28 18.12 -14.63
CA ILE A 213 9.83 18.11 -14.86
C ILE A 213 9.44 16.92 -15.75
N GLN A 214 10.16 16.68 -16.86
CA GLN A 214 9.88 15.54 -17.75
C GLN A 214 10.00 14.19 -17.03
N LEU A 215 11.03 14.04 -16.18
CA LEU A 215 11.23 12.83 -15.38
C LEU A 215 10.03 12.57 -14.46
N LEU A 216 9.57 13.59 -13.73
CA LEU A 216 8.45 13.45 -12.80
C LEU A 216 7.10 13.31 -13.49
N VAL A 217 6.87 13.94 -14.64
CA VAL A 217 5.64 13.73 -15.44
C VAL A 217 5.57 12.29 -15.95
N ARG A 218 6.70 11.73 -16.40
CA ARG A 218 6.76 10.32 -16.81
C ARG A 218 6.51 9.40 -15.62
N ASP A 219 7.15 9.66 -14.48
CA ASP A 219 6.96 8.89 -13.25
C ASP A 219 5.50 8.94 -12.78
N ALA A 220 4.88 10.13 -12.78
CA ALA A 220 3.48 10.31 -12.42
C ALA A 220 2.52 9.48 -13.28
N ALA A 221 2.83 9.20 -14.54
CA ALA A 221 2.00 8.33 -15.39
C ALA A 221 2.19 6.84 -15.08
N GLN A 222 3.35 6.45 -14.54
CA GLN A 222 3.71 5.05 -14.21
C GLN A 222 3.36 4.66 -12.77
N GLN A 223 2.94 5.62 -11.93
CA GLN A 223 2.58 5.32 -10.55
C GLN A 223 1.38 4.35 -10.47
N PRO A 224 1.44 3.34 -9.58
CA PRO A 224 0.52 2.21 -9.57
C PRO A 224 -0.89 2.58 -9.10
N SER A 225 -1.02 3.62 -8.27
CA SER A 225 -2.31 4.02 -7.66
C SER A 225 -2.73 5.43 -8.05
N GLY A 226 -4.03 5.71 -8.04
CA GLY A 226 -4.58 7.05 -8.30
C GLY A 226 -4.05 8.09 -7.31
N ARG A 227 -3.91 7.71 -6.03
CA ARG A 227 -3.33 8.56 -4.97
C ARG A 227 -1.85 8.87 -5.23
N ALA A 228 -1.04 7.89 -5.65
CA ALA A 228 0.36 8.12 -6.01
C ALA A 228 0.50 8.98 -7.28
N ARG A 229 -0.35 8.76 -8.30
CA ARG A 229 -0.43 9.62 -9.49
C ARG A 229 -0.81 11.06 -9.15
N PHE A 230 -1.74 11.25 -8.21
CA PHE A 230 -2.12 12.57 -7.69
C PHE A 230 -0.94 13.24 -6.97
N GLN A 231 -0.28 12.51 -6.05
CA GLN A 231 0.88 13.02 -5.31
C GLN A 231 2.04 13.43 -6.22
N ARG A 232 2.39 12.61 -7.22
CA ARG A 232 3.46 12.95 -8.17
C ARG A 232 3.10 14.15 -9.05
N ARG A 233 1.84 14.28 -9.52
CA ARG A 233 1.38 15.48 -10.24
C ARG A 233 1.43 16.74 -9.36
N LEU A 234 1.08 16.62 -8.08
CA LEU A 234 1.24 17.71 -7.11
C LEU A 234 2.72 18.10 -6.93
N GLN A 235 3.63 17.12 -6.86
CA GLN A 235 5.07 17.39 -6.80
C GLN A 235 5.58 18.10 -8.07
N VAL A 236 5.11 17.71 -9.26
CA VAL A 236 5.40 18.44 -10.50
C VAL A 236 4.96 19.90 -10.40
N ALA A 237 3.73 20.16 -9.94
CA ALA A 237 3.23 21.51 -9.77
C ALA A 237 4.02 22.32 -8.73
N GLN A 238 4.36 21.72 -7.58
CA GLN A 238 5.19 22.33 -6.53
C GLN A 238 6.54 22.78 -7.07
N LEU A 239 7.20 21.94 -7.86
CA LEU A 239 8.49 22.28 -8.47
C LEU A 239 8.38 23.41 -9.50
N CYS A 240 7.29 23.42 -10.28
CA CYS A 240 7.01 24.51 -11.20
C CYS A 240 6.83 25.83 -10.46
N VAL A 241 6.06 25.85 -9.36
CA VAL A 241 5.87 27.05 -8.52
C VAL A 241 7.18 27.48 -7.86
N SER A 242 7.96 26.56 -7.27
CA SER A 242 9.24 26.90 -6.65
C SER A 242 10.26 27.46 -7.63
N ALA A 243 10.16 27.06 -8.90
CA ALA A 243 10.99 27.58 -9.98
C ALA A 243 10.44 28.87 -10.64
N GLY A 244 9.38 29.47 -10.09
CA GLY A 244 8.73 30.67 -10.61
C GLY A 244 7.90 30.46 -11.89
N GLN A 245 7.66 29.21 -12.29
CA GLN A 245 6.90 28.83 -13.48
C GLN A 245 5.39 28.72 -13.19
N ASN A 246 4.81 29.77 -12.62
CA ASN A 246 3.39 29.78 -12.19
C ASN A 246 2.41 29.50 -13.33
N LYS A 247 2.70 30.00 -14.55
CA LYS A 247 1.87 29.76 -15.74
C LYS A 247 1.83 28.29 -16.15
N VAL A 248 2.89 27.53 -15.85
CA VAL A 248 2.97 26.09 -16.15
C VAL A 248 2.33 25.27 -15.03
N ALA A 249 2.51 25.68 -13.77
CA ALA A 249 1.90 25.02 -12.63
C ALA A 249 0.37 25.14 -12.63
N HIS A 250 -0.15 26.30 -13.05
CA HIS A 250 -1.58 26.63 -13.00
C HIS A 250 -2.51 25.56 -13.60
N PRO A 251 -2.38 25.14 -14.89
CA PRO A 251 -3.28 24.13 -15.46
C PRO A 251 -3.20 22.77 -14.75
N VAL A 252 -2.02 22.37 -14.25
CA VAL A 252 -1.85 21.12 -13.49
C VAL A 252 -2.59 21.21 -12.16
N LEU A 253 -2.50 22.35 -11.47
CA LEU A 253 -3.18 22.59 -10.21
C LEU A 253 -4.71 22.67 -10.39
N GLU A 254 -5.18 23.29 -11.47
CA GLU A 254 -6.62 23.28 -11.80
C GLU A 254 -7.17 21.88 -12.02
N GLU A 255 -6.44 21.01 -12.72
CA GLU A 255 -6.84 19.60 -12.90
C GLU A 255 -6.88 18.84 -11.56
N LEU A 256 -5.89 19.06 -10.68
CA LEU A 256 -5.86 18.45 -9.35
C LEU A 256 -7.05 18.90 -8.49
N VAL A 257 -7.41 20.19 -8.52
CA VAL A 257 -8.58 20.72 -7.81
C VAL A 257 -9.89 20.15 -8.38
N LYS A 258 -10.03 20.06 -9.70
CA LYS A 258 -11.18 19.39 -10.33
C LYS A 258 -11.28 17.91 -9.92
N GLU A 259 -10.16 17.21 -9.82
CA GLU A 259 -10.13 15.80 -9.39
C GLU A 259 -10.56 15.64 -7.92
N ILE A 260 -10.17 16.56 -7.03
CA ILE A 260 -10.63 16.60 -5.63
C ILE A 260 -12.16 16.64 -5.57
N GLU A 261 -12.78 17.54 -6.35
CA GLU A 261 -14.24 17.72 -6.37
C GLU A 261 -14.96 16.51 -6.99
N GLN A 262 -14.49 16.05 -8.16
CA GLN A 262 -15.10 14.92 -8.87
C GLN A 262 -15.12 13.63 -8.05
N ARG A 263 -14.08 13.41 -7.26
CA ARG A 263 -13.92 12.20 -6.43
C ARG A 263 -14.30 12.41 -4.96
N ARG A 264 -14.76 13.61 -4.60
CA ARG A 264 -15.14 14.00 -3.25
C ARG A 264 -14.07 13.64 -2.22
N LEU A 265 -12.80 13.95 -2.52
CA LEU A 265 -11.68 13.60 -1.65
C LEU A 265 -11.78 14.28 -0.26
N GLU A 266 -12.54 15.38 -0.17
CA GLU A 266 -12.87 16.08 1.07
C GLU A 266 -13.57 15.19 2.12
N GLU A 267 -14.26 14.12 1.69
CA GLU A 267 -15.01 13.25 2.60
C GLU A 267 -14.14 12.17 3.27
N TRP A 268 -12.95 11.86 2.70
CA TRP A 268 -12.20 10.65 3.12
C TRP A 268 -10.66 10.73 3.03
N GLU A 269 -10.07 11.70 2.35
CA GLU A 269 -8.61 11.86 2.26
C GLU A 269 -8.10 12.88 3.29
N ALA A 270 -6.82 12.77 3.67
CA ALA A 270 -6.22 13.69 4.64
C ALA A 270 -6.06 15.11 4.07
N SER A 271 -6.29 16.14 4.91
CA SER A 271 -6.19 17.55 4.52
C SER A 271 -4.81 17.91 3.95
N GLU A 272 -3.74 17.33 4.48
CA GLU A 272 -2.36 17.49 4.01
C GLU A 272 -2.14 17.10 2.54
N MET A 273 -3.00 16.23 1.99
CA MET A 273 -2.95 15.81 0.58
C MET A 273 -3.76 16.72 -0.33
N ILE A 274 -4.91 17.22 0.14
CA ILE A 274 -5.89 17.93 -0.70
C ILE A 274 -5.84 19.46 -0.56
N ALA A 275 -5.27 20.00 0.53
CA ALA A 275 -5.07 21.43 0.73
C ALA A 275 -3.97 22.03 -0.16
N PRO A 276 -2.79 21.38 -0.38
CA PRO A 276 -1.71 22.00 -1.14
C PRO A 276 -2.05 22.36 -2.60
N PRO A 277 -2.81 21.55 -3.38
CA PRO A 277 -3.23 21.95 -4.72
C PRO A 277 -4.02 23.27 -4.74
N MET A 278 -4.97 23.45 -3.80
CA MET A 278 -5.75 24.67 -3.69
C MET A 278 -4.89 25.86 -3.26
N ALA A 279 -4.00 25.65 -2.29
CA ALA A 279 -3.11 26.68 -1.78
C ALA A 279 -2.12 27.18 -2.85
N LEU A 280 -1.52 26.26 -3.61
CA LEU A 280 -0.62 26.60 -4.70
C LEU A 280 -1.36 27.27 -5.86
N LEU A 281 -2.58 26.83 -6.16
CA LEU A 281 -3.39 27.45 -7.21
C LEU A 281 -3.71 28.91 -6.86
N LEU A 282 -4.08 29.20 -5.61
CA LEU A 282 -4.26 30.57 -5.12
C LEU A 282 -2.99 31.42 -5.23
N LYS A 283 -1.80 30.83 -5.03
CA LYS A 283 -0.51 31.52 -5.24
C LYS A 283 -0.20 31.78 -6.72
N CYS A 284 -0.67 30.92 -7.62
CA CYS A 284 -0.52 31.12 -9.07
C CYS A 284 -1.51 32.13 -9.65
N LEU A 285 -2.62 32.41 -8.97
CA LEU A 285 -3.61 33.40 -9.38
C LEU A 285 -3.17 34.82 -8.99
N ASP A 286 -3.27 35.77 -9.91
CA ASP A 286 -2.97 37.18 -9.66
C ASP A 286 -4.04 37.81 -8.72
N PRO A 287 -3.67 38.36 -7.54
CA PRO A 287 -4.61 38.96 -6.59
C PRO A 287 -5.34 40.19 -7.14
N SER A 288 -4.75 40.87 -8.13
CA SER A 288 -5.31 42.06 -8.79
C SER A 288 -6.42 41.74 -9.77
N THR A 289 -6.59 40.47 -10.13
CA THR A 289 -7.67 40.01 -11.02
C THR A 289 -8.87 39.65 -10.16
N ASN A 290 -9.91 40.49 -10.19
CA ASN A 290 -11.14 40.29 -9.44
C ASN A 290 -11.95 39.12 -10.03
N ASN A 291 -11.52 37.90 -9.73
CA ASN A 291 -12.10 36.67 -10.22
C ASN A 291 -12.83 35.98 -9.06
N GLY A 292 -14.16 35.88 -9.09
CA GLY A 292 -14.95 35.16 -8.07
C GLY A 292 -14.48 33.72 -7.83
N SER A 293 -13.80 33.12 -8.81
CA SER A 293 -13.11 31.83 -8.67
C SER A 293 -12.02 31.81 -7.59
N ARG A 294 -11.30 32.91 -7.34
CA ARG A 294 -10.29 33.01 -6.27
C ARG A 294 -10.95 32.98 -4.90
N GLU A 295 -12.06 33.71 -4.73
CA GLU A 295 -12.81 33.75 -3.48
C GLU A 295 -13.45 32.39 -3.15
N GLU A 296 -14.04 31.72 -4.17
CA GLU A 296 -14.60 30.38 -4.02
C GLU A 296 -13.54 29.35 -3.62
N LEU A 297 -12.37 29.39 -4.27
CA LEU A 297 -11.25 28.50 -3.96
C LEU A 297 -10.69 28.74 -2.56
N PHE A 298 -10.56 30.02 -2.15
CA PHE A 298 -10.16 30.38 -0.80
C PHE A 298 -11.16 29.87 0.25
N ALA A 299 -12.46 30.06 0.01
CA ALA A 299 -13.50 29.56 0.90
C ALA A 299 -13.48 28.02 1.03
N LYS A 300 -13.17 27.30 -0.04
CA LYS A 300 -12.98 25.84 0.00
C LYS A 300 -11.77 25.46 0.84
N LEU A 301 -10.63 26.11 0.63
CA LEU A 301 -9.44 25.86 1.44
C LEU A 301 -9.70 26.12 2.93
N CYS A 302 -10.41 27.19 3.29
CA CYS A 302 -10.78 27.45 4.69
C CYS A 302 -11.60 26.33 5.34
N ARG A 303 -12.38 25.55 4.58
CA ARG A 303 -13.15 24.42 5.13
C ARG A 303 -12.28 23.19 5.36
N ILE A 304 -11.26 23.01 4.54
CA ILE A 304 -10.36 21.85 4.56
C ILE A 304 -9.21 22.08 5.55
N ASP A 305 -8.53 23.20 5.43
CA ASP A 305 -7.36 23.56 6.20
C ASP A 305 -7.31 25.09 6.44
N PRO A 306 -7.90 25.56 7.56
CA PRO A 306 -7.86 26.96 7.95
C PRO A 306 -6.43 27.49 8.15
N THR A 307 -5.48 26.62 8.54
CA THR A 307 -4.08 27.03 8.76
C THR A 307 -3.37 27.34 7.45
N ALA A 308 -3.52 26.46 6.46
CA ALA A 308 -3.01 26.72 5.11
C ALA A 308 -3.67 27.95 4.47
N ALA A 309 -4.95 28.22 4.77
CA ALA A 309 -5.62 29.43 4.29
C ALA A 309 -5.04 30.72 4.89
N MET A 310 -4.65 30.71 6.18
CA MET A 310 -4.01 31.87 6.82
C MET A 310 -2.68 32.22 6.15
N ASP A 311 -1.90 31.22 5.71
CA ASP A 311 -0.61 31.43 5.05
C ASP A 311 -0.71 32.05 3.64
N ILE A 312 -1.92 32.14 3.08
CA ILE A 312 -2.19 32.77 1.77
C ILE A 312 -2.57 34.25 1.92
N SER A 313 -2.77 34.72 3.15
CA SER A 313 -3.17 36.09 3.44
C SER A 313 -1.97 37.03 3.36
N HIS A 314 -1.62 37.51 2.16
CA HIS A 314 -1.04 38.83 1.86
C HIS A 314 -1.08 39.12 0.35
#